data_AF-A0A8C5G1C0-F1
#
_entry.id   AF-A0A8C5G1C0-F1
#
_cell.length_a   1.000
_cell.length_b   1.000
_cell.length_c   1.000
_cell.angle_alpha   90.00
_cell.angle_beta   90.00
_cell.angle_gamma   90.00
#
_symmetry.space_group_name_H-M   'P 1'
#
loop_
_entity.id
_entity.type
_entity.pdbx_description
1 polymer ?
#
loop_
_entity_poly.entity_id
_entity_poly.type
_entity_poly.pdbx_seq_one_letter_code
_entity_poly.pdbx_strand_id
1 'polypeptide(L)'
;MYCCSLTFSSPIGVSLSVKVDQTPVEAFRKPGDKVQLVCSHGEIDYRYMQWYQQSHREPGLKRIGHVNNNIKKYEEGFQKDFIFTGDLSGDKAKNITLTISNLKTSEHSAVYYCAASYPAYFGQGTRLTVLGREPIPPTVKLFKPSAKEGDRTNKKTLVCLASDFYPDHVSVIWSINGNRHEGSTDSAAQQDGSFYRITSRLTVNAEQWHNPDNSFKCEVNFFDGKTTITHQKTLKGVKGTKIFSVEMIL
;
A
#
# COMPACT_ATOMS: atom_id res chain seq x y z
N MET A 1 20.28 4.61 55.98
CA MET A 1 19.93 5.16 54.65
C MET A 1 19.76 3.96 53.72
N TYR A 2 18.55 3.40 53.63
CA TYR A 2 18.23 2.28 52.74
C TYR A 2 17.56 2.84 51.48
N CYS A 3 18.17 2.60 50.33
CA CYS A 3 17.69 3.06 49.03
C CYS A 3 16.74 1.99 48.47
N CYS A 4 15.44 2.28 48.42
CA CYS A 4 14.45 1.43 47.74
C CYS A 4 14.48 1.73 46.24
N SER A 5 15.06 0.83 45.45
CA SER A 5 15.01 0.85 44.00
C SER A 5 13.62 0.40 43.52
N LEU A 6 12.79 1.35 43.09
CA LEU A 6 11.52 1.04 42.41
C LEU A 6 11.81 0.67 40.96
N THR A 7 11.75 -0.63 40.65
CA THR A 7 11.73 -1.12 39.27
C THR A 7 10.36 -0.87 38.67
N PHE A 8 10.25 0.13 37.79
CA PHE A 8 9.08 0.31 36.94
C PHE A 8 9.08 -0.79 35.87
N SER A 9 8.39 -1.89 36.14
CA SER A 9 7.99 -2.81 35.07
C SER A 9 6.88 -2.15 34.26
N SER A 10 7.20 -1.74 33.03
CA SER A 10 6.20 -1.27 32.07
C SER A 10 5.33 -2.46 31.66
N PRO A 11 4.01 -2.43 31.85
CA PRO A 11 3.17 -3.50 31.35
C PRO A 11 3.24 -3.47 29.82
N ILE A 12 3.66 -4.59 29.24
CA ILE A 12 3.50 -4.86 27.81
C ILE A 12 1.99 -4.85 27.56
N GLY A 13 1.49 -3.69 27.13
CA GLY A 13 0.11 -3.52 26.73
C GLY A 13 -0.12 -4.34 25.47
N VAL A 14 -0.61 -5.57 25.64
CA VAL A 14 -1.19 -6.33 24.53
C VAL A 14 -2.45 -5.58 24.14
N SER A 15 -2.39 -4.81 23.04
CA SER A 15 -3.58 -4.23 22.45
C SER A 15 -4.46 -5.37 21.94
N LEU A 16 -5.47 -5.74 22.73
CA LEU A 16 -6.59 -6.59 22.30
C LEU A 16 -7.49 -5.77 21.37
N SER A 17 -6.95 -5.38 20.22
CA SER A 17 -7.76 -4.78 19.15
C SER A 17 -8.58 -5.90 18.48
N VAL A 18 -9.87 -5.64 18.25
CA VAL A 18 -10.70 -6.57 17.48
C VAL A 18 -10.11 -6.69 16.08
N LYS A 19 -9.75 -7.92 15.72
CA LYS A 19 -9.18 -8.20 14.41
C LYS A 19 -10.28 -8.56 13.42
N VAL A 20 -10.56 -7.63 12.50
CA VAL A 20 -11.40 -7.88 11.33
C VAL A 20 -10.49 -8.25 10.17
N ASP A 21 -10.57 -9.50 9.72
CA ASP A 21 -9.75 -10.03 8.65
C ASP A 21 -10.51 -9.99 7.32
N GLN A 22 -9.90 -9.42 6.28
CA GLN A 22 -10.39 -9.49 4.90
C GLN A 22 -9.54 -10.43 4.03
N THR A 23 -10.13 -11.06 3.02
CA THR A 23 -9.41 -11.89 2.05
C THR A 23 -10.08 -11.83 0.67
N PRO A 24 -9.30 -11.73 -0.42
CA PRO A 24 -7.86 -11.53 -0.46
C PRO A 24 -7.44 -10.10 -0.10
N VAL A 25 -6.14 -9.82 0.05
CA VAL A 25 -5.64 -8.44 0.19
C VAL A 25 -5.69 -7.71 -1.16
N GLU A 26 -5.41 -8.43 -2.25
CA GLU A 26 -5.47 -7.93 -3.62
C GLU A 26 -6.13 -8.96 -4.54
N ALA A 27 -6.89 -8.48 -5.52
CA ALA A 27 -7.53 -9.32 -6.53
C ALA A 27 -7.43 -8.68 -7.92
N PHE A 28 -7.07 -9.49 -8.90
CA PHE A 28 -7.00 -9.10 -10.31
C PHE A 28 -7.99 -9.93 -11.11
N ARG A 29 -8.85 -9.28 -11.90
CA ARG A 29 -9.89 -9.93 -12.70
C ARG A 29 -10.03 -9.25 -14.05
N LYS A 30 -10.66 -9.92 -15.01
CA LYS A 30 -11.01 -9.34 -16.31
C LYS A 30 -12.46 -8.83 -16.30
N PRO A 31 -12.85 -7.92 -17.21
CA PRO A 31 -14.24 -7.54 -17.39
C PRO A 31 -15.14 -8.75 -17.61
N GLY A 32 -16.34 -8.74 -17.02
CA GLY A 32 -17.29 -9.85 -17.08
C GLY A 32 -17.05 -10.95 -16.03
N ASP A 33 -15.86 -11.02 -15.41
CA ASP A 33 -15.58 -11.98 -14.35
C ASP A 33 -16.44 -11.74 -13.10
N LYS A 34 -16.34 -12.70 -12.17
CA LYS A 34 -16.85 -12.61 -10.81
C LYS A 34 -15.71 -12.64 -9.79
N VAL A 35 -15.89 -11.95 -8.67
CA VAL A 35 -14.99 -12.00 -7.52
C VAL A 35 -15.77 -12.15 -6.21
N GLN A 36 -15.13 -12.77 -5.23
CA GLN A 36 -15.64 -12.89 -3.86
C GLN A 36 -14.63 -12.29 -2.91
N LEU A 37 -15.09 -11.35 -2.10
CA LEU A 37 -14.31 -10.71 -1.04
C LEU A 37 -14.91 -11.18 0.29
N VAL A 38 -14.09 -11.79 1.13
CA VAL A 38 -14.51 -12.36 2.41
C VAL A 38 -14.06 -11.44 3.53
N CYS A 39 -14.93 -11.23 4.51
CA CYS A 39 -14.62 -10.53 5.74
C CYS A 39 -15.06 -11.38 6.92
N SER A 40 -14.21 -11.49 7.95
CA SER A 40 -14.47 -12.33 9.12
C SER A 40 -13.90 -11.76 10.41
N HIS A 41 -14.49 -12.13 11.55
CA HIS A 41 -13.97 -11.86 12.88
C HIS A 41 -14.41 -12.93 13.89
N GLY A 42 -13.72 -12.99 15.03
CA GLY A 42 -14.02 -13.92 16.12
C GLY A 42 -15.10 -13.46 17.10
N GLU A 43 -15.46 -12.18 17.09
CA GLU A 43 -16.38 -11.61 18.09
C GLU A 43 -17.81 -12.15 17.97
N ILE A 44 -18.27 -12.83 19.02
CA ILE A 44 -19.55 -13.54 19.07
C ILE A 44 -20.74 -12.57 19.02
N ASP A 45 -20.62 -11.40 19.66
CA ASP A 45 -21.71 -10.43 19.78
C ASP A 45 -21.81 -9.44 18.62
N TYR A 46 -20.84 -9.44 17.71
CA TYR A 46 -20.78 -8.48 16.60
C TYR A 46 -21.69 -8.94 15.47
N ARG A 47 -23.00 -8.76 15.63
CA ARG A 47 -24.02 -9.22 14.67
C ARG A 47 -24.25 -8.24 13.52
N TYR A 48 -23.38 -7.25 13.34
CA TYR A 48 -23.48 -6.21 12.33
C TYR A 48 -22.17 -6.09 11.56
N MET A 49 -22.21 -6.25 10.25
CA MET A 49 -21.07 -6.05 9.35
C MET A 49 -21.49 -5.32 8.09
N GLN A 50 -20.58 -4.54 7.52
CA GLN A 50 -20.87 -3.65 6.40
C GLN A 50 -19.70 -3.58 5.43
N TRP A 51 -20.01 -3.32 4.16
CA TRP A 51 -19.03 -3.16 3.10
C TRP A 51 -19.07 -1.74 2.52
N TYR A 52 -17.89 -1.24 2.20
CA TYR A 52 -17.64 0.04 1.60
C TYR A 52 -16.82 -0.12 0.33
N GLN A 53 -17.03 0.79 -0.62
CA GLN A 53 -16.21 0.96 -1.81
C GLN A 53 -15.54 2.33 -1.78
N GLN A 54 -14.23 2.36 -1.99
CA GLN A 54 -13.44 3.57 -2.20
C GLN A 54 -12.88 3.55 -3.62
N SER A 55 -13.51 4.30 -4.53
CA SER A 55 -13.07 4.43 -5.92
C SER A 55 -11.89 5.40 -6.02
N HIS A 56 -10.98 5.15 -6.96
CA HIS A 56 -9.92 6.11 -7.25
C HIS A 56 -10.46 7.40 -7.91
N ARG A 57 -11.63 7.34 -8.56
CA ARG A 57 -12.23 8.47 -9.29
C ARG A 57 -12.97 9.45 -8.39
N GLU A 58 -13.48 8.97 -7.27
CA GLU A 58 -14.29 9.76 -6.35
C GLU A 58 -13.75 9.60 -4.94
N PRO A 59 -13.22 10.68 -4.33
CA PRO A 59 -12.71 10.63 -2.97
C PRO A 59 -13.86 10.38 -2.00
N GLY A 60 -13.76 9.32 -1.20
CA GLY A 60 -14.70 9.01 -0.13
C GLY A 60 -15.04 7.52 -0.05
N LEU A 61 -15.38 7.05 1.16
CA LEU A 61 -15.91 5.71 1.36
C LEU A 61 -17.42 5.73 1.11
N LYS A 62 -17.87 5.06 0.04
CA LYS A 62 -19.30 4.84 -0.22
C LYS A 62 -19.72 3.52 0.41
N ARG A 63 -20.76 3.54 1.26
CA ARG A 63 -21.32 2.30 1.81
C ARG A 63 -22.09 1.57 0.71
N ILE A 64 -21.79 0.28 0.53
CA ILE A 64 -22.50 -0.60 -0.40
C ILE A 64 -23.78 -1.13 0.27
N GLY A 65 -23.66 -1.45 1.55
CA GLY A 65 -24.74 -2.00 2.36
C GLY A 65 -24.21 -2.70 3.60
N HIS A 66 -25.12 -3.38 4.30
CA HIS A 66 -24.81 -4.07 5.55
C HIS A 66 -25.60 -5.37 5.71
N VAL A 67 -25.10 -6.20 6.60
CA VAL A 67 -25.74 -7.39 7.13
C VAL A 67 -25.93 -7.20 8.62
N ASN A 68 -27.16 -7.36 9.10
CA ASN A 68 -27.50 -7.36 10.52
C ASN A 68 -28.19 -8.70 10.85
N ASN A 69 -27.54 -9.53 11.66
CA ASN A 69 -27.87 -10.94 11.82
C ASN A 69 -27.88 -11.65 10.46
N ASN A 70 -29.05 -12.02 9.96
CA ASN A 70 -29.23 -12.63 8.64
C ASN A 70 -29.83 -11.65 7.61
N ILE A 71 -30.24 -10.45 8.05
CA ILE A 71 -30.92 -9.44 7.24
C ILE A 71 -29.88 -8.67 6.43
N LYS A 72 -30.06 -8.65 5.10
CA LYS A 72 -29.16 -7.99 4.16
C LYS A 72 -29.85 -6.73 3.62
N LYS A 73 -29.17 -5.59 3.67
CA LYS A 73 -29.66 -4.32 3.14
C LYS A 73 -28.60 -3.68 2.27
N TYR A 74 -29.00 -3.16 1.12
CA TYR A 74 -28.14 -2.47 0.18
C TYR A 74 -28.50 -0.99 0.14
N GLU A 75 -27.49 -0.15 -0.09
CA GLU A 75 -27.74 1.23 -0.51
C GLU A 75 -28.27 1.23 -1.96
N GLU A 76 -28.96 2.29 -2.32
CA GLU A 76 -29.58 2.43 -3.64
C GLU A 76 -28.54 2.26 -4.77
N GLY A 77 -28.90 1.50 -5.80
CA GLY A 77 -28.05 1.27 -6.98
C GLY A 77 -26.99 0.17 -6.86
N PHE A 78 -26.70 -0.36 -5.66
CA PHE A 78 -25.67 -1.40 -5.47
C PHE A 78 -26.20 -2.83 -5.64
N GLN A 79 -27.48 -3.08 -5.34
CA GLN A 79 -28.06 -4.44 -5.36
C GLN A 79 -28.02 -5.17 -6.72
N LYS A 80 -27.78 -4.45 -7.83
CA LYS A 80 -27.67 -5.04 -9.17
C LYS A 80 -26.39 -5.85 -9.37
N ASP A 81 -25.27 -5.38 -8.81
CA ASP A 81 -23.93 -5.89 -9.11
C ASP A 81 -23.29 -6.58 -7.89
N PHE A 82 -23.79 -6.27 -6.68
CA PHE A 82 -23.24 -6.70 -5.40
C PHE A 82 -24.20 -7.62 -4.65
N ILE A 83 -23.68 -8.74 -4.15
CA ILE A 83 -24.46 -9.75 -3.41
C ILE A 83 -23.75 -10.07 -2.10
N PHE A 84 -24.46 -9.92 -0.98
CA PHE A 84 -24.02 -10.38 0.33
C PHE A 84 -24.43 -11.84 0.57
N THR A 85 -23.46 -12.68 0.94
CA THR A 85 -23.71 -14.02 1.47
C THR A 85 -23.06 -14.17 2.85
N GLY A 86 -23.69 -14.95 3.72
CA GLY A 86 -23.28 -15.08 5.11
C GLY A 86 -24.44 -14.90 6.07
N ASP A 87 -24.18 -15.29 7.30
CA ASP A 87 -25.10 -15.25 8.44
C ASP A 87 -24.30 -14.84 9.68
N LEU A 88 -24.73 -13.76 10.32
CA LEU A 88 -24.13 -13.24 11.55
C LEU A 88 -24.88 -13.70 12.81
N SER A 89 -25.92 -14.53 12.66
CA SER A 89 -26.65 -15.12 13.78
C SER A 89 -25.85 -16.23 14.49
N GLY A 90 -26.27 -16.57 15.71
CA GLY A 90 -25.63 -17.59 16.53
C GLY A 90 -24.28 -17.18 17.14
N ASP A 91 -23.69 -18.12 17.89
CA ASP A 91 -22.56 -17.85 18.78
C ASP A 91 -21.24 -18.43 18.27
N LYS A 92 -20.98 -18.25 16.98
CA LYS A 92 -19.75 -18.68 16.30
C LYS A 92 -19.03 -17.49 15.68
N ALA A 93 -17.78 -17.71 15.27
CA ALA A 93 -17.05 -16.77 14.43
C ALA A 93 -17.87 -16.41 13.19
N LYS A 94 -17.82 -15.14 12.81
CA LYS A 94 -18.73 -14.58 11.82
C LYS A 94 -18.00 -14.23 10.56
N ASN A 95 -18.70 -14.38 9.43
CA ASN A 95 -18.19 -13.94 8.15
C ASN A 95 -19.32 -13.43 7.26
N ILE A 96 -18.98 -12.46 6.42
CA ILE A 96 -19.79 -12.07 5.27
C ILE A 96 -18.91 -12.02 4.03
N THR A 97 -19.45 -12.51 2.93
CA THR A 97 -18.82 -12.46 1.62
C THR A 97 -19.56 -11.45 0.75
N LEU A 98 -18.82 -10.53 0.15
CA LEU A 98 -19.27 -9.66 -0.91
C LEU A 98 -18.91 -10.30 -2.25
N THR A 99 -19.93 -10.74 -2.99
CA THR A 99 -19.77 -11.20 -4.37
C THR A 99 -20.07 -10.05 -5.32
N ILE A 100 -19.16 -9.79 -6.26
CA ILE A 100 -19.34 -8.81 -7.33
C ILE A 100 -19.34 -9.58 -8.65
N SER A 101 -20.39 -9.43 -9.44
CA SER A 101 -20.56 -10.13 -10.71
C SER A 101 -20.47 -9.18 -11.89
N ASN A 102 -20.20 -9.71 -13.09
CA ASN A 102 -20.11 -8.93 -14.32
C ASN A 102 -19.19 -7.71 -14.18
N LEU A 103 -17.95 -7.95 -13.78
CA LEU A 103 -17.02 -6.90 -13.40
C LEU A 103 -16.78 -5.86 -14.52
N LYS A 104 -16.67 -4.59 -14.15
CA LYS A 104 -16.41 -3.47 -15.08
C LYS A 104 -15.26 -2.62 -14.57
N THR A 105 -14.32 -2.29 -15.45
CA THR A 105 -13.12 -1.52 -15.11
C THR A 105 -13.42 -0.14 -14.52
N SER A 106 -14.43 0.56 -15.02
CA SER A 106 -14.77 1.91 -14.56
C SER A 106 -15.55 1.97 -13.26
N GLU A 107 -16.27 0.90 -12.90
CA GLU A 107 -17.21 0.86 -11.77
C GLU A 107 -16.67 0.06 -10.59
N HIS A 108 -15.91 -1.02 -10.84
CA HIS A 108 -15.55 -2.00 -9.81
C HIS A 108 -14.06 -2.04 -9.46
N SER A 109 -13.19 -1.35 -10.21
CA SER A 109 -11.79 -1.18 -9.77
C SER A 109 -11.73 -0.17 -8.62
N ALA A 110 -11.50 -0.67 -7.40
CA ALA A 110 -11.59 0.10 -6.17
C ALA A 110 -10.92 -0.64 -5.00
N VAL A 111 -10.76 0.05 -3.87
CA VAL A 111 -10.48 -0.60 -2.59
C VAL A 111 -11.79 -0.83 -1.84
N TYR A 112 -12.00 -2.07 -1.40
CA TYR A 112 -13.20 -2.49 -0.69
C TYR A 112 -12.88 -2.72 0.77
N TYR A 113 -13.57 -2.00 1.64
CA TYR A 113 -13.38 -2.12 3.09
C TYR A 113 -14.58 -2.79 3.72
N CYS A 114 -14.30 -3.72 4.61
CA CYS A 114 -15.30 -4.27 5.51
C CYS A 114 -15.15 -3.63 6.88
N ALA A 115 -16.27 -3.46 7.59
CA ALA A 115 -16.23 -3.12 9.00
C ALA A 115 -17.25 -3.92 9.82
N ALA A 116 -16.90 -4.23 11.07
CA ALA A 116 -17.76 -4.92 12.02
C ALA A 116 -18.11 -4.03 13.22
N SER A 117 -19.30 -4.25 13.81
CA SER A 117 -19.80 -3.58 15.02
C SER A 117 -20.11 -2.08 14.89
N TYR A 118 -20.56 -1.51 16.02
CA TYR A 118 -20.70 -0.08 16.28
C TYR A 118 -20.15 0.22 17.69
N PRO A 119 -19.01 0.92 17.86
CA PRO A 119 -18.19 1.58 16.82
C PRO A 119 -17.55 0.59 15.83
N ALA A 120 -17.27 1.06 14.61
CA ALA A 120 -16.89 0.22 13.49
C ALA A 120 -15.38 -0.11 13.50
N TYR A 121 -15.05 -1.40 13.53
CA TYR A 121 -13.68 -1.91 13.36
C TYR A 121 -13.48 -2.26 11.89
N PHE A 122 -12.58 -1.55 11.22
CA PHE A 122 -12.30 -1.78 9.81
C PHE A 122 -11.30 -2.93 9.63
N GLY A 123 -11.56 -3.76 8.62
CA GLY A 123 -10.55 -4.65 8.07
C GLY A 123 -9.50 -3.86 7.27
N GLN A 124 -8.45 -4.56 6.88
CA GLN A 124 -7.32 -3.97 6.16
C GLN A 124 -7.66 -3.51 4.72
N GLY A 125 -8.83 -3.86 4.20
CA GLY A 125 -9.23 -3.58 2.83
C GLY A 125 -8.77 -4.64 1.84
N THR A 126 -9.52 -4.75 0.73
CA THR A 126 -9.17 -5.56 -0.43
C THR A 126 -9.10 -4.67 -1.66
N ARG A 127 -7.95 -4.61 -2.34
CA ARG A 127 -7.82 -3.88 -3.59
C ARG A 127 -8.22 -4.76 -4.77
N LEU A 128 -9.32 -4.43 -5.43
CA LEU A 128 -9.78 -5.11 -6.64
C LEU A 128 -9.41 -4.29 -7.87
N THR A 129 -8.74 -4.94 -8.82
CA THR A 129 -8.37 -4.35 -10.11
C THR A 129 -8.99 -5.17 -11.24
N VAL A 130 -9.88 -4.53 -12.00
CA VAL A 130 -10.48 -5.13 -13.19
C VAL A 130 -9.68 -4.68 -14.41
N LEU A 131 -8.82 -5.57 -14.90
CA LEU A 131 -7.86 -5.36 -15.99
C LEU A 131 -8.59 -5.21 -17.33
N GLY A 132 -8.74 -3.97 -17.80
CA GLY A 132 -9.36 -3.66 -19.09
C GLY A 132 -8.49 -3.98 -20.30
N ARG A 133 -7.20 -4.26 -20.08
CA ARG A 133 -6.22 -4.67 -21.10
C ARG A 133 -5.11 -5.50 -20.44
N GLU A 134 -4.23 -6.06 -21.26
CA GLU A 134 -3.09 -6.81 -20.75
C GLU A 134 -2.12 -5.90 -19.94
N PRO A 135 -1.60 -6.39 -18.80
CA PRO A 135 -0.64 -5.65 -17.98
C PRO A 135 0.65 -5.30 -18.74
N ILE A 136 1.17 -4.09 -18.49
CA ILE A 136 2.37 -3.55 -19.11
C ILE A 136 3.35 -3.21 -17.99
N PRO A 137 4.55 -3.83 -17.97
CA PRO A 137 5.53 -3.63 -16.90
C PRO A 137 6.19 -2.23 -16.95
N PRO A 138 6.73 -1.75 -15.83
CA PRO A 138 7.32 -0.41 -15.74
C PRO A 138 8.68 -0.28 -16.41
N THR A 139 8.89 0.90 -16.99
CA THR A 139 10.23 1.40 -17.27
C THR A 139 10.78 2.07 -16.02
N VAL A 140 11.93 1.60 -15.52
CA VAL A 140 12.58 2.15 -14.32
C VAL A 140 13.77 3.02 -14.71
N LYS A 141 13.75 4.26 -14.24
CA LYS A 141 14.86 5.22 -14.34
C LYS A 141 15.29 5.62 -12.92
N LEU A 142 16.59 5.62 -12.69
CA LEU A 142 17.18 6.04 -11.43
C LEU A 142 18.07 7.27 -11.68
N PHE A 143 17.73 8.37 -11.01
CA PHE A 143 18.39 9.65 -11.15
C PHE A 143 19.31 9.90 -9.95
N LYS A 144 20.51 10.39 -10.26
CA LYS A 144 21.47 10.89 -9.28
C LYS A 144 20.92 12.17 -8.60
N PRO A 145 21.45 12.54 -7.42
CA PRO A 145 21.14 13.82 -6.79
C PRO A 145 21.37 15.00 -7.74
N SER A 146 20.51 16.01 -7.63
CA SER A 146 20.60 17.19 -8.49
C SER A 146 21.85 17.99 -8.14
N ALA A 147 22.59 18.46 -9.16
CA ALA A 147 23.71 19.37 -8.92
C ALA A 147 23.28 20.67 -8.23
N LYS A 148 22.00 21.07 -8.39
CA LYS A 148 21.42 22.26 -7.75
C LYS A 148 21.02 22.07 -6.29
N GLU A 149 20.97 20.82 -5.81
CA GLU A 149 20.70 20.51 -4.40
C GLU A 149 21.80 21.11 -3.49
N GLY A 150 22.97 21.40 -4.07
CA GLY A 150 24.11 22.00 -3.40
C GLY A 150 24.73 21.06 -2.37
N ASP A 151 25.91 21.42 -1.86
CA ASP A 151 26.56 20.69 -0.76
C ASP A 151 26.19 21.26 0.62
N ARG A 152 25.31 22.26 0.65
CA ARG A 152 24.88 22.96 1.88
C ARG A 152 24.04 22.07 2.79
N THR A 153 23.27 21.16 2.21
CA THR A 153 22.63 20.09 2.97
C THR A 153 23.61 18.93 3.04
N ASN A 154 23.94 18.42 4.24
CA ASN A 154 24.71 17.17 4.40
C ASN A 154 23.92 15.92 3.94
N LYS A 155 22.96 16.12 3.03
CA LYS A 155 22.00 15.15 2.51
C LYS A 155 22.00 15.24 0.99
N LYS A 156 21.76 14.09 0.38
CA LYS A 156 21.64 13.91 -1.07
C LYS A 156 20.42 13.05 -1.36
N THR A 157 19.60 13.45 -2.32
CA THR A 157 18.39 12.71 -2.69
C THR A 157 18.51 12.05 -4.06
N LEU A 158 18.44 10.72 -4.09
CA LEU A 158 18.24 9.96 -5.33
C LEU A 158 16.75 9.84 -5.64
N VAL A 159 16.41 9.76 -6.93
CA VAL A 159 15.02 9.66 -7.37
C VAL A 159 14.86 8.44 -8.29
N CYS A 160 13.94 7.55 -7.94
CA CYS A 160 13.53 6.43 -8.78
C CYS A 160 12.16 6.73 -9.39
N LEU A 161 12.10 6.73 -10.72
CA LEU A 161 10.88 6.88 -11.50
C LEU A 161 10.53 5.54 -12.13
N ALA A 162 9.37 5.01 -11.80
CA ALA A 162 8.70 3.98 -12.58
C ALA A 162 7.65 4.66 -13.47
N SER A 163 7.70 4.43 -14.77
CA SER A 163 6.77 5.03 -15.73
C SER A 163 6.28 4.01 -16.75
N ASP A 164 5.27 4.40 -17.52
CA ASP A 164 4.78 3.67 -18.70
C ASP A 164 4.21 2.27 -18.39
N PHE A 165 3.69 2.09 -17.16
CA PHE A 165 3.11 0.81 -16.72
C PHE A 165 1.58 0.83 -16.61
N TYR A 166 0.98 -0.35 -16.58
CA TYR A 166 -0.45 -0.57 -16.35
C TYR A 166 -0.67 -1.96 -15.76
N PRO A 167 -1.52 -2.16 -14.73
CA PRO A 167 -2.27 -1.14 -13.98
C PRO A 167 -1.36 -0.35 -13.03
N ASP A 168 -1.95 0.44 -12.13
CA ASP A 168 -1.27 1.36 -11.19
C ASP A 168 -0.47 0.70 -10.05
N HIS A 169 -0.38 -0.64 -10.03
CA HIS A 169 0.14 -1.41 -8.89
C HIS A 169 1.63 -1.72 -8.99
N VAL A 170 2.43 -0.96 -8.25
CA VAL A 170 3.85 -1.25 -8.05
C VAL A 170 4.26 -1.04 -6.60
N SER A 171 5.25 -1.81 -6.14
CA SER A 171 5.95 -1.56 -4.88
C SER A 171 7.38 -1.16 -5.17
N VAL A 172 7.86 -0.09 -4.55
CA VAL A 172 9.23 0.41 -4.72
C VAL A 172 10.03 0.16 -3.46
N ILE A 173 11.19 -0.49 -3.61
CA ILE A 173 12.11 -0.85 -2.53
C ILE A 173 13.48 -0.25 -2.84
N TRP A 174 14.14 0.28 -1.81
CA TRP A 174 15.51 0.73 -1.90
C TRP A 174 16.45 -0.24 -1.19
N SER A 175 17.67 -0.37 -1.71
CA SER A 175 18.78 -0.98 -0.98
C SER A 175 20.08 -0.23 -1.20
N ILE A 176 20.90 -0.19 -0.15
CA ILE A 176 22.25 0.37 -0.14
C ILE A 176 23.21 -0.77 0.20
N ASN A 177 24.11 -1.11 -0.71
CA ASN A 177 25.05 -2.23 -0.55
C ASN A 177 24.37 -3.58 -0.23
N GLY A 178 23.17 -3.79 -0.80
CA GLY A 178 22.36 -5.00 -0.55
C GLY A 178 21.49 -4.93 0.71
N ASN A 179 21.68 -3.96 1.60
CA ASN A 179 20.84 -3.78 2.77
C ASN A 179 19.61 -2.95 2.43
N ARG A 180 18.42 -3.45 2.81
CA ARG A 180 17.15 -2.74 2.57
C ARG A 180 17.13 -1.39 3.27
N HIS A 181 16.60 -0.39 2.60
CA HIS A 181 16.45 0.96 3.11
C HIS A 181 15.04 1.49 2.83
N GLU A 182 14.55 2.35 3.72
CA GLU A 182 13.28 3.05 3.47
C GLU A 182 13.52 4.25 2.56
N GLY A 183 12.58 4.47 1.65
CA GLY A 183 12.47 5.66 0.82
C GLY A 183 11.12 6.31 1.00
N SER A 184 10.99 7.54 0.50
CA SER A 184 9.72 8.27 0.45
C SER A 184 9.10 8.06 -0.94
N THR A 185 8.20 7.09 -1.02
CA THR A 185 7.40 6.80 -2.22
C THR A 185 6.12 7.64 -2.21
N ASP A 186 5.74 8.19 -3.35
CA ASP A 186 4.46 8.90 -3.48
C ASP A 186 3.29 7.98 -3.09
N SER A 187 2.23 8.54 -2.52
CA SER A 187 1.12 7.75 -1.93
C SER A 187 0.32 6.95 -2.94
N ALA A 188 0.28 7.38 -4.21
CA ALA A 188 -0.40 6.70 -5.29
C ALA A 188 0.34 6.93 -6.62
N ALA A 189 0.23 5.95 -7.53
CA ALA A 189 0.68 6.14 -8.90
C ALA A 189 -0.26 7.13 -9.61
N GLN A 190 0.34 8.05 -10.37
CA GLN A 190 -0.37 9.07 -11.11
C GLN A 190 -0.65 8.58 -12.52
N GLN A 191 -1.85 8.83 -13.02
CA GLN A 191 -2.21 8.51 -14.39
C GLN A 191 -1.51 9.47 -15.36
N ASP A 192 -0.94 8.92 -16.43
CA ASP A 192 -0.29 9.60 -17.53
C ASP A 192 -0.86 9.10 -18.86
N GLY A 193 -1.90 9.77 -19.34
CA GLY A 193 -2.70 9.28 -20.46
C GLY A 193 -3.32 7.91 -20.13
N SER A 194 -2.89 6.86 -20.83
CA SER A 194 -3.35 5.49 -20.57
C SER A 194 -2.47 4.72 -19.57
N PHE A 195 -1.31 5.25 -19.21
CA PHE A 195 -0.33 4.59 -18.35
C PHE A 195 -0.31 5.20 -16.96
N TYR A 196 0.54 4.64 -16.10
CA TYR A 196 0.81 5.15 -14.78
C TYR A 196 2.29 5.46 -14.60
N ARG A 197 2.56 6.38 -13.67
CA ARG A 197 3.90 6.69 -13.18
C ARG A 197 3.89 6.85 -11.67
N ILE A 198 4.97 6.47 -11.01
CA ILE A 198 5.18 6.71 -9.58
C ILE A 198 6.63 7.08 -9.32
N THR A 199 6.85 7.96 -8.34
CA THR A 199 8.18 8.39 -7.93
C THR A 199 8.47 7.92 -6.51
N SER A 200 9.70 7.48 -6.27
CA SER A 200 10.24 7.24 -4.93
C SER A 200 11.55 7.99 -4.76
N ARG A 201 11.79 8.52 -3.56
CA ARG A 201 12.97 9.31 -3.22
C ARG A 201 13.74 8.63 -2.10
N LEU A 202 15.05 8.49 -2.27
CA LEU A 202 15.95 8.00 -1.23
C LEU A 202 16.88 9.14 -0.82
N THR A 203 16.75 9.59 0.43
CA THR A 203 17.63 10.62 1.00
C THR A 203 18.70 9.96 1.86
N VAL A 204 19.96 10.22 1.54
CA VAL A 204 21.14 9.67 2.21
C VAL A 204 22.08 10.78 2.65
N ASN A 205 23.05 10.48 3.51
CA ASN A 205 24.08 11.45 3.86
C ASN A 205 25.02 11.69 2.67
N ALA A 206 25.58 12.90 2.59
CA ALA A 206 26.51 13.26 1.50
C ALA A 206 27.72 12.31 1.48
N GLU A 207 28.27 11.92 2.63
CA GLU A 207 29.36 10.94 2.74
C GLU A 207 29.01 9.58 2.13
N GLN A 208 27.77 9.11 2.31
CA GLN A 208 27.33 7.85 1.72
C GLN A 208 27.27 7.96 0.20
N TRP A 209 26.68 9.03 -0.33
CA TRP A 209 26.64 9.27 -1.78
C TRP A 209 28.04 9.47 -2.37
N HIS A 210 28.94 10.11 -1.60
CA HIS A 210 30.29 10.45 -2.03
C HIS A 210 31.33 9.32 -1.87
N ASN A 211 30.87 8.12 -1.51
CA ASN A 211 31.69 6.92 -1.46
C ASN A 211 31.42 6.04 -2.70
N PRO A 212 32.39 5.87 -3.62
CA PRO A 212 32.20 5.08 -4.83
C PRO A 212 32.01 3.57 -4.61
N ASP A 213 32.37 3.07 -3.42
CA ASP A 213 32.11 1.67 -3.07
C ASP A 213 30.62 1.42 -2.83
N ASN A 214 29.90 2.47 -2.40
CA ASN A 214 28.47 2.39 -2.16
C ASN A 214 27.68 2.20 -3.46
N SER A 215 26.67 1.34 -3.37
CA SER A 215 25.77 0.97 -4.45
C SER A 215 24.34 1.19 -4.01
N PHE A 216 23.63 2.07 -4.71
CA PHE A 216 22.25 2.45 -4.45
C PHE A 216 21.35 1.79 -5.49
N LYS A 217 20.43 0.95 -5.05
CA LYS A 217 19.55 0.19 -5.93
C LYS A 217 18.09 0.51 -5.63
N CYS A 218 17.34 0.81 -6.69
CA CYS A 218 15.88 0.87 -6.67
C CYS A 218 15.32 -0.39 -7.34
N GLU A 219 14.42 -1.08 -6.66
CA GLU A 219 13.68 -2.25 -7.15
C GLU A 219 12.20 -1.92 -7.18
N VAL A 220 11.57 -2.14 -8.34
CA VAL A 220 10.15 -1.90 -8.58
C VAL A 220 9.51 -3.25 -8.88
N ASN A 221 8.68 -3.72 -7.95
CA ASN A 221 7.92 -4.96 -8.07
C ASN A 221 6.56 -4.66 -8.68
N PHE A 222 6.26 -5.31 -9.79
CA PHE A 222 5.03 -5.14 -10.56
C PHE A 222 4.32 -6.49 -10.68
N PHE A 223 3.06 -6.57 -10.28
CA PHE A 223 2.28 -7.81 -10.41
C PHE A 223 1.44 -7.77 -11.70
N ASP A 224 1.65 -8.75 -12.57
CA ASP A 224 0.97 -8.82 -13.88
C ASP A 224 -0.37 -9.59 -13.86
N GLY A 225 -0.92 -9.82 -12.67
CA GLY A 225 -2.12 -10.65 -12.49
C GLY A 225 -1.84 -12.13 -12.26
N LYS A 226 -0.60 -12.61 -12.47
CA LYS A 226 -0.18 -14.00 -12.24
C LYS A 226 1.08 -14.08 -11.38
N THR A 227 2.07 -13.25 -11.69
CA THR A 227 3.40 -13.27 -11.09
C THR A 227 3.90 -11.86 -10.82
N THR A 228 4.86 -11.75 -9.91
CA THR A 228 5.55 -10.49 -9.64
C THR A 228 6.82 -10.41 -10.47
N ILE A 229 6.92 -9.37 -11.28
CA ILE A 229 8.08 -9.03 -12.11
C ILE A 229 8.83 -7.90 -11.43
N THR A 230 10.13 -8.07 -11.22
CA THR A 230 10.99 -7.06 -10.58
C THR A 230 11.83 -6.33 -11.63
N HIS A 231 11.69 -5.01 -11.70
CA HIS A 231 12.53 -4.13 -12.49
C HIS A 231 13.46 -3.35 -11.57
N GLN A 232 14.74 -3.25 -11.91
CA GLN A 232 15.70 -2.59 -11.02
C GLN A 232 16.71 -1.73 -11.77
N LYS A 233 17.19 -0.71 -11.08
CA LYS A 233 18.32 0.12 -11.50
C LYS A 233 19.24 0.37 -10.33
N THR A 234 20.53 0.46 -10.64
CA THR A 234 21.59 0.68 -9.66
C THR A 234 22.46 1.84 -10.09
N LEU A 235 22.80 2.70 -9.13
CA LEU A 235 23.81 3.74 -9.27
C LEU A 235 24.92 3.48 -8.25
N LYS A 236 26.16 3.74 -8.68
CA LYS A 236 27.29 3.84 -7.76
C LYS A 236 27.35 5.24 -7.17
N GLY A 237 27.83 5.34 -5.93
CA GLY A 237 28.27 6.60 -5.38
C GLY A 237 29.37 7.23 -6.24
N VAL A 238 29.57 8.54 -6.08
CA VAL A 238 30.58 9.29 -6.84
C VAL A 238 31.67 9.74 -5.91
N LYS A 239 32.91 9.89 -6.38
CA LYS A 239 33.97 10.43 -5.52
C LYS A 239 33.61 11.86 -5.08
N GLY A 240 33.56 12.11 -3.78
CA GLY A 240 33.39 13.46 -3.25
C GLY A 240 34.55 14.38 -3.67
N THR A 241 34.23 15.60 -4.10
CA THR A 241 35.24 16.65 -4.21
C THR A 241 35.53 17.11 -2.79
N LYS A 242 36.74 16.87 -2.27
CA LYS A 242 37.19 17.52 -1.04
C LYS A 242 37.17 19.03 -1.30
N ILE A 243 36.15 19.73 -0.82
CA ILE A 243 36.29 21.16 -0.58
C ILE A 243 37.19 21.22 0.64
N PHE A 244 38.47 21.55 0.42
CA PHE A 244 39.41 21.81 1.49
C PHE A 244 38.74 22.76 2.47
N SER A 245 38.55 22.31 3.70
CA SER A 245 38.48 23.20 4.85
C SER A 245 39.64 24.17 4.71
N VAL A 246 39.33 25.45 4.51
CA VAL A 246 40.32 26.52 4.58
C VAL A 246 41.02 26.36 5.93
N GLU A 247 42.27 25.91 5.92
CA GLU A 247 43.16 26.14 7.06
C GLU A 247 43.20 27.65 7.25
N MET A 248 42.51 28.14 8.28
CA MET A 248 42.84 29.44 8.84
C MET A 248 44.23 29.30 9.45
N ILE A 249 45.23 29.64 8.66
CA ILE A 249 46.54 30.03 9.16
C ILE A 249 46.30 31.31 9.98
N LEU A 250 46.49 31.20 11.29
CA LEU A 250 46.86 32.30 12.18
C LEU A 250 48.14 31.88 12.89
#